data_AF-A0A7S3BXX0-F1
#
_entry.id   AF-A0A7S3BXX0-F1
#
_cell.length_a   1.000
_cell.length_b   1.000
_cell.length_c   1.000
_cell.angle_alpha   90.00
_cell.angle_beta   90.00
_cell.angle_gamma   90.00
#
_symmetry.space_group_name_H-M   'P 1'
#
loop_
_entity.id
_entity.type
_entity.pdbx_description
1 polymer ?
#
loop_
_entity_poly.entity_id
_entity_poly.type
_entity_poly.pdbx_seq_one_letter_code
_entity_poly.pdbx_strand_id
1 'polypeptide(L)'
;QVLPCRQDVPDGYFYDRLPSRCEIVAISCPWLTDQHPDPWGHHLGVVAPLLLSLLRELERYGSELVVFWDYPCLFQETVYARNARQEESFVHGLAASMVLFAHKHVDVWLQ
;
A
#
# COMPACT_ATOMS: atom_id res chain seq x y z
N GLN A 1 -7.40 1.97 -15.08
CA GLN A 1 -7.57 2.68 -13.80
C GLN A 1 -6.21 2.72 -13.13
N VAL A 2 -5.88 3.81 -12.44
CA VAL A 2 -4.62 3.94 -11.68
C VAL A 2 -4.93 4.04 -10.19
N LEU A 3 -3.98 3.66 -9.34
CA LEU A 3 -4.14 3.81 -7.89
C LEU A 3 -4.08 5.29 -7.49
N PRO A 4 -4.97 5.79 -6.63
CA PRO A 4 -4.82 7.14 -6.09
C PRO A 4 -3.57 7.25 -5.20
N CYS A 5 -3.00 8.45 -5.13
CA CYS A 5 -2.00 8.75 -4.09
C CYS A 5 -2.66 8.82 -2.72
N ARG A 6 -1.88 8.72 -1.63
CA ARG A 6 -2.41 8.74 -0.25
C ARG A 6 -3.37 9.87 0.06
N GLN A 7 -3.16 11.06 -0.51
CA GLN A 7 -4.01 12.23 -0.34
C GLN A 7 -5.41 12.07 -0.96
N ASP A 8 -5.53 11.24 -2.00
CA ASP A 8 -6.75 11.05 -2.78
C ASP A 8 -7.48 9.74 -2.41
N VAL A 9 -6.87 8.90 -1.55
CA VAL A 9 -7.51 7.68 -1.03
C VAL A 9 -8.56 8.08 0.02
N PRO A 10 -9.82 7.64 -0.11
CA PRO A 10 -10.85 7.92 0.90
C PRO A 10 -10.53 7.29 2.26
N ASP A 11 -10.95 7.93 3.35
CA ASP A 11 -10.64 7.49 4.72
C ASP A 11 -11.06 6.06 5.05
N GLY A 12 -12.10 5.53 4.39
CA GLY A 12 -12.61 4.16 4.60
C GLY A 12 -11.72 3.02 4.06
N TYR A 13 -10.57 3.33 3.47
CA TYR A 13 -9.64 2.34 2.92
C TYR A 13 -8.40 2.11 3.79
N PHE A 14 -8.36 2.69 4.99
CA PHE A 14 -7.26 2.49 5.94
C PHE A 14 -7.71 1.73 7.19
N TYR A 15 -6.81 0.92 7.72
CA TYR A 15 -6.99 0.24 9.00
C TYR A 15 -6.25 1.01 10.10
N ASP A 16 -6.99 1.57 11.06
CA ASP A 16 -6.40 2.10 12.31
C ASP A 16 -5.91 0.98 13.23
N ARG A 17 -6.54 -0.19 13.10
CA ARG A 17 -6.20 -1.42 13.81
C ARG A 17 -6.40 -2.60 12.87
N LEU A 18 -5.42 -3.50 12.85
CA LEU A 18 -5.50 -4.72 12.06
C LEU A 18 -6.62 -5.64 12.57
N PRO A 19 -7.30 -6.35 11.66
CA PRO A 19 -8.23 -7.42 12.02
C PRO A 19 -7.55 -8.49 12.87
N SER A 20 -8.35 -9.19 13.69
CA SER A 20 -7.85 -10.27 14.56
C SER A 20 -7.31 -11.48 13.78
N ARG A 21 -7.77 -11.65 12.53
CA ARG A 21 -7.26 -12.65 11.58
C ARG A 21 -7.07 -11.95 10.24
N CYS A 22 -5.83 -11.68 9.88
CA CYS A 22 -5.49 -11.15 8.58
C CYS A 22 -4.14 -11.66 8.11
N GLU A 23 -3.96 -11.66 6.79
CA GLU A 23 -2.65 -11.73 6.15
C GLU A 23 -2.28 -10.35 5.60
N ILE A 24 -1.01 -9.97 5.71
CA ILE A 24 -0.51 -8.67 5.28
C ILE A 24 0.39 -8.88 4.06
N VAL A 25 0.03 -8.26 2.94
CA VAL A 25 0.87 -8.20 1.73
C VAL A 25 1.47 -6.81 1.61
N ALA A 26 2.79 -6.74 1.46
CA ALA A 26 3.50 -5.47 1.24
C ALA A 26 3.99 -5.38 -0.21
N ILE A 27 3.57 -4.32 -0.89
CA ILE A 27 3.90 -4.01 -2.29
C ILE A 27 4.67 -2.70 -2.28
N SER A 28 5.82 -2.71 -2.95
CA SER A 28 6.57 -1.49 -3.24
C SER A 28 6.87 -1.42 -4.72
N CYS A 29 6.71 -0.24 -5.30
CA CYS A 29 7.19 0.06 -6.63
C CYS A 29 8.26 1.13 -6.48
N PRO A 30 9.55 0.82 -6.73
CA PRO A 30 10.61 1.79 -6.54
C PRO A 30 10.33 3.07 -7.33
N TRP A 31 10.43 4.20 -6.62
CA TRP A 31 10.14 5.56 -7.06
C TRP A 31 11.12 6.05 -8.13
N LEU A 32 11.06 5.48 -9.32
CA LEU A 32 11.95 5.88 -10.43
C LEU A 32 11.53 7.22 -11.07
N THR A 33 10.49 7.87 -10.55
CA THR A 33 9.92 9.10 -11.09
C THR A 33 9.31 9.95 -9.97
N ASP A 34 9.36 11.27 -10.14
CA ASP A 34 8.68 12.25 -9.29
C ASP A 34 7.16 12.29 -9.56
N GLN A 35 6.70 11.58 -10.59
CA GLN A 35 5.30 11.47 -10.97
C GLN A 35 4.69 10.16 -10.45
N HIS A 36 3.41 9.93 -10.75
CA HIS A 36 2.74 8.67 -10.43
C HIS A 36 3.58 7.45 -10.90
N PRO A 37 3.87 6.46 -10.03
CA PRO A 37 4.77 5.34 -10.36
C PRO A 37 4.20 4.37 -11.40
N ASP A 38 2.88 4.26 -11.50
CA ASP A 38 2.16 3.45 -12.49
C ASP A 38 1.10 4.25 -13.28
N PRO A 39 1.50 5.21 -14.14
CA PRO A 39 0.58 6.18 -14.75
C PRO A 39 -0.38 5.53 -15.77
N TRP A 40 -0.09 4.30 -16.21
CA TRP A 40 -0.94 3.53 -17.13
C TRP A 40 -1.64 2.35 -16.45
N GLY A 41 -1.45 2.14 -15.14
CA GLY A 41 -2.08 1.03 -14.41
C GLY A 41 -1.53 -0.35 -14.80
N HIS A 42 -0.32 -0.43 -15.32
CA HIS A 42 0.32 -1.68 -15.71
C HIS A 42 0.60 -2.57 -14.49
N HIS A 43 1.27 -2.02 -13.47
CA HIS A 43 1.58 -2.73 -12.23
C HIS A 43 0.31 -3.15 -11.50
N LEU A 44 -0.68 -2.23 -11.40
CA LEU A 44 -2.00 -2.56 -10.86
C LEU A 44 -2.67 -3.70 -11.64
N GLY A 45 -2.59 -3.67 -12.98
CA GLY A 45 -3.15 -4.71 -13.84
C GLY A 45 -2.53 -6.10 -13.62
N VAL A 46 -1.27 -6.16 -13.20
CA VAL A 46 -0.58 -7.42 -12.87
C VAL A 46 -0.90 -7.89 -11.44
N VAL A 47 -0.90 -6.97 -10.48
CA VAL A 47 -1.02 -7.32 -9.05
C VAL A 47 -2.48 -7.55 -8.63
N ALA A 48 -3.44 -6.80 -9.17
CA ALA A 48 -4.83 -6.90 -8.76
C ALA A 48 -5.44 -8.31 -8.93
N PRO A 49 -5.22 -9.05 -10.04
CA PRO A 49 -5.69 -10.44 -10.16
C PRO A 49 -5.13 -11.37 -9.08
N LEU A 50 -3.87 -11.18 -8.69
CA LEU A 50 -3.21 -11.96 -7.66
C LEU A 50 -3.80 -11.67 -6.27
N LEU A 51 -3.98 -10.40 -5.92
CA LEU A 51 -4.63 -9.98 -4.67
C LEU A 51 -6.08 -10.47 -4.61
N LEU A 52 -6.82 -10.42 -5.72
CA LEU A 52 -8.19 -10.94 -5.79
C LEU A 52 -8.25 -12.45 -5.57
N SER A 53 -7.28 -13.20 -6.10
CA SER A 53 -7.19 -14.64 -5.86
C SER A 53 -6.88 -14.94 -4.39
N LEU A 54 -5.94 -14.21 -3.79
CA LEU A 54 -5.57 -14.37 -2.39
C LEU A 54 -6.73 -14.01 -1.46
N LEU A 55 -7.41 -12.88 -1.71
CA LEU A 55 -8.59 -12.47 -0.94
C LEU A 55 -9.65 -13.57 -0.92
N ARG A 56 -10.00 -14.13 -2.08
CA ARG A 56 -11.00 -15.22 -2.18
C ARG A 56 -10.60 -16.45 -1.38
N GLU A 57 -9.32 -16.81 -1.36
CA GLU A 57 -8.86 -17.93 -0.54
C GLU A 57 -8.93 -17.61 0.96
N LEU A 58 -8.52 -16.41 1.38
CA LEU A 58 -8.56 -16.00 2.79
C LEU A 58 -10.00 -15.90 3.32
N GLU A 59 -10.93 -15.39 2.51
CA GLU A 59 -12.35 -15.33 2.85
C GLU A 59 -12.93 -16.72 3.19
N ARG A 60 -12.47 -17.79 2.52
CA ARG A 60 -12.90 -19.17 2.81
C ARG A 60 -12.50 -19.65 4.21
N TYR A 61 -11.46 -19.05 4.80
CA TYR A 61 -10.98 -19.33 6.15
C TYR A 61 -11.40 -18.27 7.17
N GLY A 62 -12.21 -17.29 6.76
CA GLY A 62 -12.64 -16.16 7.61
C GLY A 62 -11.46 -15.26 8.02
N SER A 63 -10.48 -15.09 7.14
CA SER A 63 -9.34 -14.17 7.31
C SER A 63 -9.47 -13.00 6.34
N GLU A 64 -9.01 -11.82 6.74
CA GLU A 64 -8.97 -10.63 5.88
C GLU A 64 -7.63 -10.48 5.16
N LEU A 65 -7.65 -9.87 3.98
CA LEU A 65 -6.42 -9.44 3.28
C LEU A 65 -6.18 -7.96 3.58
N VAL A 66 -5.04 -7.65 4.19
CA VAL A 66 -4.57 -6.27 4.37
C VAL A 66 -3.41 -6.03 3.41
N VAL A 67 -3.49 -4.94 2.65
CA VAL A 67 -2.46 -4.59 1.66
C VAL A 67 -1.80 -3.28 2.05
N PHE A 68 -0.50 -3.34 2.28
CA PHE A 68 0.34 -2.14 2.32
C PHE A 68 0.93 -1.93 0.93
N TRP A 69 0.52 -0.86 0.26
CA TRP A 69 1.13 -0.43 -0.99
C TRP A 69 1.67 0.99 -0.78
N ASP A 70 2.98 1.15 -0.90
CA ASP A 70 3.68 2.39 -0.56
C ASP A 70 3.02 3.67 -1.12
N TYR A 71 2.60 3.68 -2.38
CA TYR A 71 1.98 4.84 -3.04
C TYR A 71 0.66 5.33 -2.45
N PRO A 72 -0.37 4.48 -2.32
CA PRO A 72 -1.60 4.89 -1.64
C PRO A 72 -1.45 4.96 -0.10
N CYS A 73 -0.41 4.37 0.51
CA CYS A 73 -0.25 4.35 1.96
C CYS A 73 0.61 5.48 2.54
N LEU A 74 1.58 6.00 1.78
CA LEU A 74 2.47 7.08 2.22
C LEU A 74 2.10 8.40 1.54
N PHE A 75 2.13 9.51 2.27
CA PHE A 75 1.88 10.83 1.69
C PHE A 75 2.92 11.16 0.62
N GLN A 76 2.46 11.54 -0.56
CA GLN A 76 3.33 11.85 -1.70
C GLN A 76 3.73 13.32 -1.72
N GLU A 77 4.90 13.62 -2.26
CA GLU A 77 5.22 14.97 -2.68
C GLU A 77 4.46 15.26 -3.98
N THR A 78 3.53 16.21 -3.98
CA THR A 78 2.72 16.54 -5.16
C THR A 78 2.97 17.99 -5.59
N VAL A 79 2.18 18.52 -6.54
CA VAL A 79 2.18 19.96 -6.85
C VAL A 79 1.90 20.82 -5.62
N TYR A 80 1.18 20.28 -4.63
CA TYR A 80 1.07 20.85 -3.30
C TYR A 80 2.04 20.12 -2.37
N ALA A 81 2.89 20.91 -1.70
CA ALA A 81 3.83 20.38 -0.74
C ALA A 81 3.10 19.68 0.42
N ARG A 82 3.69 18.61 0.97
CA ARG A 82 3.17 17.98 2.18
C ARG A 82 3.09 19.02 3.31
N ASN A 83 1.93 19.11 3.97
CA ASN A 83 1.82 19.91 5.18
C ASN A 83 2.51 19.22 6.37
N ALA A 84 2.69 19.93 7.48
CA ALA A 84 3.42 19.40 8.65
C ALA A 84 2.90 18.04 9.16
N ARG A 85 1.58 17.82 9.11
CA ARG A 85 0.96 16.56 9.55
C ARG A 85 1.22 15.43 8.56
N GLN A 86 1.19 15.73 7.26
CA GLN A 86 1.49 14.78 6.19
C GLN A 86 2.96 14.40 6.19
N GLU A 87 3.85 15.37 6.44
CA GLU A 87 5.28 15.14 6.59
C GLU A 87 5.57 14.22 7.77
N GLU A 88 5.03 14.52 8.96
CA GLU A 88 5.17 13.68 10.15
C GLU A 88 4.68 12.25 9.90
N SER A 89 3.49 12.11 9.31
CA SER A 89 2.94 10.80 8.97
C SER A 89 3.78 10.06 7.93
N PHE A 90 4.36 10.75 6.95
CA PHE A 90 5.23 10.14 5.96
C PHE A 90 6.52 9.63 6.62
N VAL A 91 7.18 10.44 7.44
CA VAL A 91 8.42 10.04 8.13
C VAL A 91 8.17 8.81 9.00
N HIS A 92 7.09 8.81 9.79
CA HIS A 92 6.72 7.65 10.60
C HIS A 92 6.38 6.42 9.74
N GLY A 93 5.60 6.61 8.66
CA GLY A 93 5.21 5.53 7.76
C GLY A 93 6.39 4.92 7.00
N LEU A 94 7.33 5.75 6.53
CA LEU A 94 8.54 5.32 5.83
C LEU A 94 9.49 4.56 6.77
N ALA A 95 9.66 5.02 8.00
CA ALA A 95 10.45 4.28 8.99
C ALA A 95 9.81 2.92 9.33
N ALA A 96 8.49 2.86 9.42
CA ALA A 96 7.75 1.62 9.67
C ALA A 96 7.74 0.67 8.47
N SER A 97 7.76 1.17 7.23
CA SER A 97 7.74 0.33 6.03
C SER A 97 8.97 -0.58 5.94
N MET A 98 10.13 -0.10 6.41
CA MET A 98 11.34 -0.93 6.51
C MET A 98 11.12 -2.16 7.39
N VAL A 99 10.35 -2.03 8.49
CA VAL A 99 10.01 -3.16 9.37
C VAL A 99 9.04 -4.10 8.67
N LEU A 100 8.04 -3.57 7.95
CA LEU A 100 7.09 -4.38 7.17
C LEU A 100 7.82 -5.24 6.13
N PHE A 101 8.69 -4.64 5.33
CA PHE A 101 9.45 -5.37 4.29
C PHE A 101 10.46 -6.37 4.86
N ALA A 102 10.93 -6.18 6.09
CA ALA A 102 11.87 -7.11 6.74
C ALA A 102 11.17 -8.20 7.56
N HIS A 103 9.86 -8.15 7.73
CA HIS A 103 9.15 -9.05 8.63
C HIS A 103 8.97 -10.44 8.00
N LYS A 104 9.29 -11.50 8.75
CA LYS A 104 9.27 -12.90 8.27
C LYS A 104 7.91 -13.45 7.82
N HIS A 105 6.83 -12.74 8.16
CA HIS A 105 5.45 -13.09 7.78
C HIS A 105 4.89 -12.18 6.69
N VAL A 106 5.74 -11.39 6.03
CA VAL A 106 5.35 -10.52 4.93
C VAL A 106 6.01 -11.04 3.66
N ASP A 107 5.19 -11.39 2.68
CA ASP A 107 5.65 -11.65 1.32
C ASP A 107 5.89 -10.32 0.61
N VAL A 108 7.13 -10.08 0.19
CA VAL A 108 7.52 -8.87 -0.53
C VAL A 108 7.47 -9.12 -2.02
N TRP A 109 6.61 -8.39 -2.73
CA TRP A 109 6.51 -8.45 -4.18
C TRP A 109 7.22 -7.23 -4.78
N LEU A 110 8.34 -7.48 -5.45
CA LEU A 110 9.07 -6.45 -6.20
C LEU A 110 8.60 -6.49 -7.65
N GLN A 111 8.18 -5.33 -8.17
CA GLN A 111 7.85 -5.12 -9.58
C GLN A 111 8.67 -3.95 -10.15
#